data_AF-A0A6G0Q4F7-F1
#
_entry.id   AF-A0A6G0Q4F7-F1
#
_cell.length_a   1.000
_cell.length_b   1.000
_cell.length_c   1.000
_cell.angle_alpha   90.00
_cell.angle_beta   90.00
_cell.angle_gamma   90.00
#
_symmetry.space_group_name_H-M   'P 1'
#
loop_
_entity.id
_entity.type
_entity.pdbx_description
1 polymer ?
#
loop_
_entity_poly.entity_id
_entity_poly.type
_entity_poly.pdbx_seq_one_letter_code
_entity_poly.pdbx_strand_id
1 'polypeptide(L)'
;MHDVHRAAFCLHRNGLTDVQLVNCIDLQVVYEDIVSAFELHATLLQIVEHCKSVDTMSGLAQTTQSFKTRVKPADLADWERRPLPESLLRTLANDAQLLAQCYVELNKKSPLTAACAATTNTRWQYAIANQGHHAIWFDPEADNQPRSLECFHSNDSEGSKTKRLPSGIPPLELQCDLDPLLDLLPSEYEDAILEIDDYHTKLVDVCLDVGRIPYVYTGKKQRVVLSKNGATVSKDTIDEIIANLGGEMRIGDDNRAGIDRQLHRISVMRSKTDEVYGPTMRVGRALRNAACVLTDLLLSARHADKSVLVLGHPGSGKTTLIRDVARCVSETMENVCIIDTSNEIGGDGLVPHECVGWARRMMVRSLEAQAGVMVECVQNHTVETLIVDEIGRKAEVLAASTVRQRGPRLIASAHGDFRALLKNPDLKGLVGGSQQVIVGDSAAAQSATKSKLQTQRAGNPIFDVIVELDHVVRGRCRVIWDVAKAVDSVLEGNGYSFETRQWDASTRGVQVLGV
;
A
#
# COMPACT_ATOMS: atom_id res chain seq x y z
N MET A 1 -16.79 18.23 -11.45
CA MET A 1 -16.01 19.15 -12.31
C MET A 1 -15.89 20.50 -11.62
N HIS A 2 -15.14 20.49 -10.53
CA HIS A 2 -14.43 21.59 -9.91
C HIS A 2 -13.51 20.85 -8.94
N ASP A 3 -12.36 20.46 -9.44
CA ASP A 3 -11.34 19.76 -8.68
C ASP A 3 -10.15 20.71 -8.67
N VAL A 4 -9.95 21.37 -7.53
CA VAL A 4 -8.88 22.35 -7.34
C VAL A 4 -7.53 21.72 -7.62
N HIS A 5 -7.35 20.43 -7.30
CA HIS A 5 -6.09 19.76 -7.53
C HIS A 5 -5.77 19.66 -9.02
N ARG A 6 -6.72 19.14 -9.80
CA ARG A 6 -6.57 19.02 -11.26
C ARG A 6 -6.46 20.38 -11.94
N ALA A 7 -7.19 21.39 -11.47
CA ALA A 7 -7.13 22.74 -12.02
C ALA A 7 -5.76 23.38 -11.79
N ALA A 8 -5.26 23.36 -10.56
CA ALA A 8 -3.95 23.90 -10.19
C ALA A 8 -2.82 23.24 -10.99
N PHE A 9 -2.81 21.90 -11.04
CA PHE A 9 -1.81 21.15 -11.80
C PHE A 9 -1.88 21.44 -13.31
N CYS A 10 -3.09 21.51 -13.89
CA CYS A 10 -3.26 21.82 -15.30
C CYS A 10 -2.75 23.22 -15.64
N LEU A 11 -3.10 24.24 -14.85
CA LEU A 11 -2.64 25.61 -15.06
C LEU A 11 -1.12 25.72 -14.94
N HIS A 12 -0.54 25.06 -13.92
CA HIS A 12 0.91 24.99 -13.73
C HIS A 12 1.62 24.37 -14.94
N ARG A 13 1.13 23.22 -15.42
CA ARG A 13 1.68 22.54 -16.62
C ARG A 13 1.59 23.39 -17.88
N ASN A 14 0.65 24.32 -17.96
CA ASN A 14 0.48 25.25 -19.09
C ASN A 14 1.22 26.59 -18.88
N GLY A 15 2.19 26.64 -17.96
CA GLY A 15 3.10 27.77 -17.79
C GLY A 15 2.72 28.76 -16.69
N LEU A 16 1.59 28.56 -16.00
CA LEU A 16 1.22 29.40 -14.86
C LEU A 16 1.97 28.97 -13.60
N THR A 17 3.19 29.48 -13.45
CA THR A 17 4.10 29.24 -12.33
C THR A 17 4.01 30.36 -11.28
N ASP A 18 4.46 30.11 -10.06
CA ASP A 18 4.52 31.10 -8.95
C ASP A 18 3.20 31.81 -8.63
N VAL A 19 2.09 31.06 -8.69
CA VAL A 19 0.75 31.58 -8.41
C VAL A 19 0.59 31.89 -6.92
N GLN A 20 0.22 33.13 -6.62
CA GLN A 20 -0.30 33.54 -5.33
C GLN A 20 -1.82 33.68 -5.41
N LEU A 21 -2.57 32.90 -4.63
CA LEU A 21 -4.01 33.06 -4.57
C LEU A 21 -4.36 34.25 -3.69
N VAL A 22 -5.15 35.18 -4.23
CA VAL A 22 -5.63 36.38 -3.53
C VAL A 22 -7.15 36.34 -3.51
N ASN A 23 -7.74 36.45 -2.32
CA ASN A 23 -9.19 36.36 -2.12
C ASN A 23 -9.81 35.06 -2.67
N CYS A 24 -9.06 33.97 -2.67
CA CYS A 24 -9.55 32.65 -3.03
C CYS A 24 -9.74 31.79 -1.79
N ILE A 25 -10.81 31.00 -1.79
CA ILE A 25 -11.05 29.99 -0.78
C ILE A 25 -11.62 28.75 -1.43
N ASP A 26 -11.14 27.59 -1.00
CA ASP A 26 -11.74 26.33 -1.37
C ASP A 26 -12.81 25.95 -0.34
N LEU A 27 -14.07 25.87 -0.79
CA LEU A 27 -15.19 25.54 0.10
C LEU A 27 -15.14 24.10 0.64
N GLN A 28 -14.39 23.21 0.00
CA GLN A 28 -14.14 21.87 0.54
C GLN A 28 -13.26 21.95 1.80
N VAL A 29 -12.22 22.82 1.83
CA VAL A 29 -11.43 23.08 3.06
C VAL A 29 -12.32 23.62 4.17
N VAL A 30 -13.19 24.56 3.83
CA VAL A 30 -14.13 25.17 4.79
C VAL A 30 -15.10 24.12 5.34
N TYR A 31 -15.60 23.23 4.48
CA TYR A 31 -16.49 22.16 4.89
C TYR A 31 -15.80 21.18 5.85
N GLU A 32 -14.54 20.84 5.59
CA GLU A 32 -13.72 20.00 6.48
C GLU A 32 -13.45 20.63 7.85
N ASP A 33 -13.35 21.96 7.90
CA ASP A 33 -13.10 22.71 9.14
C ASP A 33 -14.36 22.87 10.00
N ILE A 34 -15.49 23.22 9.37
CA ILE A 34 -16.72 23.62 10.08
C ILE A 34 -17.73 22.47 10.23
N VAL A 35 -17.77 21.54 9.27
CA VAL A 35 -18.87 20.56 9.17
C VAL A 35 -18.39 19.15 9.51
N SER A 36 -17.41 18.63 8.76
CA SER A 36 -16.92 17.27 8.94
C SER A 36 -15.48 17.14 8.46
N ALA A 37 -14.58 16.96 9.42
CA ALA A 37 -13.16 16.73 9.21
C ALA A 37 -12.82 15.46 8.41
N PHE A 38 -13.80 14.59 8.17
CA PHE A 38 -13.66 13.27 7.56
C PHE A 38 -14.38 13.15 6.20
N GLU A 39 -15.17 14.16 5.82
CA GLU A 39 -15.80 14.22 4.48
C GLU A 39 -14.85 14.91 3.50
N LEU A 40 -14.01 14.12 2.85
CA LEU A 40 -12.94 14.58 1.96
C LEU A 40 -13.43 15.00 0.56
N HIS A 41 -14.65 14.64 0.21
CA HIS A 41 -15.22 14.87 -1.13
C HIS A 41 -16.68 15.34 -1.03
N ALA A 42 -16.94 16.39 -0.25
CA ALA A 42 -18.26 16.97 -0.13
C ALA A 42 -18.76 17.44 -1.50
N THR A 43 -19.88 16.86 -1.93
CA THR A 43 -20.59 17.31 -3.12
C THR A 43 -21.10 18.73 -2.94
N LEU A 44 -21.27 19.46 -4.05
CA LEU A 44 -21.91 20.78 -4.01
C LEU A 44 -23.28 20.74 -3.32
N LEU A 45 -24.03 19.64 -3.48
CA LEU A 45 -25.30 19.46 -2.79
C LEU A 45 -25.12 19.38 -1.27
N GLN A 46 -24.16 18.61 -0.76
CA GLN A 46 -23.87 18.54 0.68
C GLN A 46 -23.48 19.91 1.24
N ILE A 47 -22.64 20.68 0.53
CA ILE A 47 -22.24 22.03 0.92
C ILE A 47 -23.47 22.97 0.97
N VAL A 48 -24.30 22.96 -0.08
CA VAL A 48 -25.53 23.76 -0.16
C VAL A 48 -26.52 23.37 0.95
N GLU A 49 -26.66 22.07 1.21
CA GLU A 49 -27.52 21.56 2.26
C GLU A 49 -27.06 21.96 3.65
N HIS A 50 -25.75 22.13 3.87
CA HIS A 50 -25.26 22.69 5.12
C HIS A 50 -25.53 24.21 5.22
N CYS A 51 -25.52 24.92 4.09
CA CYS A 51 -25.80 26.36 4.07
C CYS A 51 -27.26 26.68 4.43
N LYS A 52 -28.24 25.85 3.98
CA LYS A 52 -29.70 25.85 4.30
C LYS A 52 -30.26 27.13 4.97
N SER A 53 -30.21 28.23 4.24
CA SER A 53 -31.05 29.41 4.47
C SER A 53 -31.92 29.79 3.26
N VAL A 54 -31.89 29.05 2.14
CA VAL A 54 -32.62 29.45 0.91
C VAL A 54 -33.16 28.25 0.12
N ASP A 55 -34.49 28.11 0.03
CA ASP A 55 -35.20 27.10 -0.80
C ASP A 55 -34.83 27.17 -2.29
N THR A 56 -34.35 28.31 -2.77
CA THR A 56 -33.91 28.53 -4.16
C THR A 56 -32.57 27.84 -4.48
N MET A 57 -31.67 27.68 -3.49
CA MET A 57 -30.35 27.07 -3.70
C MET A 57 -30.44 25.55 -3.90
N SER A 58 -31.37 24.89 -3.22
CA SER A 58 -31.56 23.43 -3.31
C SER A 58 -32.07 23.00 -4.69
N GLY A 59 -33.03 23.74 -5.27
CA GLY A 59 -33.55 23.47 -6.62
C GLY A 59 -32.49 23.64 -7.72
N LEU A 60 -31.65 24.67 -7.61
CA LEU A 60 -30.55 24.92 -8.56
C LEU A 60 -29.42 23.88 -8.42
N ALA A 61 -29.11 23.47 -7.18
CA ALA A 61 -28.13 22.41 -6.91
C ALA A 61 -28.60 21.05 -7.46
N GLN A 62 -29.86 20.68 -7.23
CA GLN A 62 -30.47 19.47 -7.78
C GLN A 62 -30.47 19.47 -9.32
N THR A 63 -30.80 20.61 -9.95
CA THR A 63 -30.76 20.76 -11.41
C THR A 63 -29.35 20.55 -11.95
N THR A 64 -28.36 21.14 -11.29
CA THR A 64 -26.94 21.07 -11.69
C THR A 64 -26.39 19.65 -11.51
N GLN A 65 -26.70 18.99 -10.39
CA GLN A 65 -26.31 17.60 -10.15
C GLN A 65 -26.99 16.63 -11.12
N SER A 66 -28.27 16.83 -11.41
CA SER A 66 -29.01 16.03 -12.42
C SER A 66 -28.43 16.18 -13.82
N PHE A 67 -27.93 17.37 -14.17
CA PHE A 67 -27.21 17.56 -15.43
C PHE A 67 -25.86 16.84 -15.41
N LYS A 68 -25.06 17.00 -14.35
CA LYS A 68 -23.74 16.36 -14.21
C LYS A 68 -23.80 14.83 -14.25
N THR A 69 -24.84 14.21 -13.71
CA THR A 69 -25.04 12.75 -13.76
C THR A 69 -25.46 12.26 -15.16
N ARG A 70 -26.11 13.12 -15.95
CA ARG A 70 -26.51 12.84 -17.34
C ARG A 70 -25.41 13.14 -18.35
N VAL A 71 -24.52 14.07 -18.02
CA VAL A 71 -23.27 14.28 -18.74
C VAL A 71 -22.39 13.06 -18.44
N LYS A 72 -22.32 12.12 -19.40
CA LYS A 72 -21.22 11.13 -19.44
C LYS A 72 -19.90 11.88 -19.18
N PRO A 73 -18.88 11.30 -18.52
CA PRO A 73 -17.58 11.96 -18.35
C PRO A 73 -17.22 12.56 -19.70
N ALA A 74 -17.29 13.88 -19.78
CA ALA A 74 -17.57 14.56 -21.04
C ALA A 74 -16.54 14.11 -22.08
N ASP A 75 -17.04 13.68 -23.24
CA ASP A 75 -16.19 13.24 -24.34
C ASP A 75 -15.18 14.38 -24.57
N LEU A 76 -13.88 14.06 -24.71
CA LEU A 76 -12.83 15.09 -24.85
C LEU A 76 -13.18 16.07 -25.97
N ALA A 77 -13.86 15.59 -27.00
CA ALA A 77 -14.41 16.36 -28.11
C ALA A 77 -15.37 17.51 -27.69
N ASP A 78 -16.16 17.35 -26.62
CA ASP A 78 -17.05 18.41 -26.13
C ASP A 78 -16.29 19.56 -25.45
N TRP A 79 -15.12 19.28 -24.87
CA TRP A 79 -14.21 20.30 -24.31
C TRP A 79 -13.38 21.00 -25.37
N GLU A 80 -13.17 20.35 -26.51
CA GLU A 80 -12.47 20.90 -27.67
C GLU A 80 -13.37 21.79 -28.53
N ARG A 81 -14.70 21.66 -28.42
CA ARG A 81 -15.65 22.55 -29.08
C ARG A 81 -15.47 24.00 -28.61
N ARG A 82 -15.38 24.90 -29.59
CA ARG A 82 -15.32 26.35 -29.37
C ARG A 82 -16.41 27.01 -30.24
N PRO A 83 -17.41 27.68 -29.64
CA PRO A 83 -17.66 27.82 -28.20
C PRO A 83 -18.12 26.51 -27.53
N LEU A 84 -18.00 26.43 -26.21
CA LEU A 84 -18.57 25.31 -25.44
C LEU A 84 -20.12 25.30 -25.57
N PRO A 85 -20.78 24.13 -25.47
CA PRO A 85 -22.23 24.05 -25.53
C PRO A 85 -22.92 24.94 -24.48
N GLU A 86 -24.02 25.60 -24.84
CA GLU A 86 -24.74 26.53 -23.95
C GLU A 86 -25.22 25.85 -22.66
N SER A 87 -25.65 24.59 -22.73
CA SER A 87 -26.05 23.81 -21.56
C SER A 87 -24.91 23.61 -20.56
N LEU A 88 -23.68 23.41 -21.06
CA LEU A 88 -22.49 23.28 -20.24
C LEU A 88 -22.11 24.62 -19.61
N LEU A 89 -22.11 25.71 -20.40
CA LEU A 89 -21.85 27.06 -19.90
C LEU A 89 -22.85 27.48 -18.82
N ARG A 90 -24.15 27.20 -19.01
CA ARG A 90 -25.19 27.48 -18.01
C ARG A 90 -24.97 26.70 -16.73
N THR A 91 -24.57 25.43 -16.84
CA THR A 91 -24.26 24.59 -15.67
C THR A 91 -23.06 25.13 -14.90
N LEU A 92 -21.98 25.51 -15.59
CA LEU A 92 -20.79 26.10 -14.97
C LEU A 92 -21.10 27.44 -14.29
N ALA A 93 -21.94 28.28 -14.91
CA ALA A 93 -22.39 29.53 -14.31
C ALA A 93 -23.24 29.29 -13.04
N ASN A 94 -24.14 28.30 -13.07
CA ASN A 94 -24.95 27.91 -11.91
C ASN A 94 -24.08 27.37 -10.77
N ASP A 95 -23.07 26.54 -11.07
CA ASP A 95 -22.10 26.05 -10.09
C ASP A 95 -21.36 27.22 -9.42
N ALA A 96 -20.83 28.14 -10.21
CA ALA A 96 -20.12 29.32 -9.71
C ALA A 96 -21.03 30.20 -8.83
N GLN A 97 -22.28 30.41 -9.24
CA GLN A 97 -23.27 31.15 -8.46
C GLN A 97 -23.57 30.46 -7.12
N LEU A 98 -23.76 29.14 -7.13
CA LEU A 98 -24.01 28.36 -5.92
C LEU A 98 -22.83 28.40 -4.96
N LEU A 99 -21.60 28.23 -5.48
CA LEU A 99 -20.38 28.32 -4.66
C LEU A 99 -20.24 29.71 -4.03
N ALA A 100 -20.47 30.78 -4.80
CA ALA A 100 -20.42 32.16 -4.27
C ALA A 100 -21.46 32.40 -3.18
N GLN A 101 -22.69 31.88 -3.34
CA GLN A 101 -23.73 31.96 -2.31
C GLN A 101 -23.37 31.14 -1.07
N CYS A 102 -22.85 29.92 -1.24
CA CYS A 102 -22.39 29.08 -0.12
C CYS A 102 -21.27 29.78 0.67
N TYR A 103 -20.33 30.43 -0.01
CA TYR A 103 -19.30 31.23 0.63
C TYR A 103 -19.89 32.30 1.56
N VAL A 104 -20.87 33.08 1.06
CA VAL A 104 -21.52 34.15 1.85
C VAL A 104 -22.22 33.57 3.08
N GLU A 105 -22.95 32.46 2.93
CA GLU A 105 -23.68 31.84 4.03
C GLU A 105 -22.75 31.18 5.06
N LEU A 106 -21.70 30.48 4.61
CA LEU A 106 -20.70 29.90 5.50
C LEU A 106 -19.97 30.98 6.30
N ASN A 107 -19.60 32.09 5.65
CA ASN A 107 -18.95 33.22 6.30
C ASN A 107 -19.84 33.92 7.35
N LYS A 108 -21.17 33.89 7.19
CA LYS A 108 -22.10 34.37 8.21
C LYS A 108 -22.15 33.45 9.44
N LYS A 109 -22.09 32.13 9.22
CA LYS A 109 -22.19 31.12 10.29
C LYS A 109 -20.91 31.01 11.11
N SER A 110 -19.76 31.04 10.44
CA SER A 110 -18.44 31.06 11.06
C SER A 110 -17.54 31.97 10.21
N PRO A 111 -17.02 33.07 10.78
CA PRO A 111 -16.13 33.96 10.05
C PRO A 111 -14.96 33.15 9.47
N LEU A 112 -14.84 33.14 8.15
CA LEU A 112 -13.80 32.39 7.47
C LEU A 112 -12.46 32.98 7.87
N THR A 113 -11.65 32.16 8.53
CA THR A 113 -10.42 32.61 9.17
C THR A 113 -9.30 32.74 8.12
N ALA A 114 -8.28 33.55 8.46
CA ALA A 114 -7.04 33.58 7.69
C ALA A 114 -6.41 32.18 7.52
N ALA A 115 -6.69 31.27 8.47
CA ALA A 115 -6.26 29.87 8.39
C ALA A 115 -6.87 29.14 7.19
N CYS A 116 -8.17 29.29 6.88
CA CYS A 116 -8.78 28.64 5.71
C CYS A 116 -8.19 29.12 4.37
N ALA A 117 -7.88 30.42 4.27
CA ALA A 117 -7.24 30.99 3.08
C ALA A 117 -5.80 30.47 2.93
N ALA A 118 -5.07 30.35 4.04
CA ALA A 118 -3.72 29.79 4.03
C ALA A 118 -3.73 28.28 3.69
N THR A 119 -4.65 27.49 4.25
CA THR A 119 -4.86 26.08 3.89
C THR A 119 -5.25 25.92 2.41
N THR A 120 -6.06 26.84 1.85
CA THR A 120 -6.37 26.87 0.42
C THR A 120 -5.11 27.10 -0.43
N ASN A 121 -4.23 28.01 -0.02
CA ASN A 121 -2.94 28.22 -0.68
C ASN A 121 -2.04 26.96 -0.61
N THR A 122 -1.97 26.31 0.55
CA THR A 122 -1.22 25.05 0.68
C THR A 122 -1.81 23.95 -0.21
N ARG A 123 -3.14 23.81 -0.26
CA ARG A 123 -3.83 22.86 -1.17
C ARG A 123 -3.42 23.08 -2.62
N TRP A 124 -3.33 24.33 -3.08
CA TRP A 124 -2.86 24.66 -4.43
C TRP A 124 -1.41 24.21 -4.69
N GLN A 125 -0.51 24.44 -3.74
CA GLN A 125 0.89 24.01 -3.85
C GLN A 125 1.01 22.48 -3.84
N TYR A 126 0.27 21.82 -2.96
CA TYR A 126 0.27 20.35 -2.86
C TYR A 126 -0.39 19.68 -4.05
N ALA A 127 -1.38 20.32 -4.68
CA ALA A 127 -1.94 19.86 -5.94
C ALA A 127 -0.88 19.78 -7.04
N ILE A 128 0.01 20.77 -7.13
CA ILE A 128 1.10 20.75 -8.12
C ILE A 128 2.09 19.63 -7.78
N ALA A 129 2.51 19.53 -6.51
CA ALA A 129 3.45 18.51 -6.07
C ALA A 129 2.92 17.08 -6.26
N ASN A 130 1.62 16.86 -6.04
CA ASN A 130 0.95 15.58 -6.22
C ASN A 130 0.35 15.38 -7.62
N GLN A 131 0.81 16.13 -8.62
CA GLN A 131 0.42 15.97 -10.03
C GLN A 131 -1.10 16.03 -10.27
N GLY A 132 -1.81 16.85 -9.49
CA GLY A 132 -3.24 17.05 -9.56
C GLY A 132 -4.08 16.01 -8.83
N HIS A 133 -3.45 15.12 -8.05
CA HIS A 133 -4.15 14.18 -7.18
C HIS A 133 -4.32 14.76 -5.76
N HIS A 134 -5.47 14.49 -5.16
CA HIS A 134 -5.71 14.79 -3.75
C HIS A 134 -4.87 13.83 -2.90
N ALA A 135 -4.19 14.40 -1.91
CA ALA A 135 -3.40 13.66 -0.94
C ALA A 135 -4.00 13.80 0.45
N ILE A 136 -3.93 12.72 1.20
CA ILE A 136 -4.41 12.62 2.57
C ILE A 136 -3.27 12.25 3.51
N TRP A 137 -3.52 12.45 4.79
CA TRP A 137 -2.76 11.83 5.86
C TRP A 137 -3.70 11.37 6.97
N PHE A 138 -3.25 10.42 7.78
CA PHE A 138 -4.04 9.82 8.86
C PHE A 138 -3.76 10.56 10.17
N ASP A 139 -4.79 11.12 10.80
CA ASP A 139 -4.69 11.93 12.03
C ASP A 139 -4.70 11.02 13.28
N PRO A 140 -3.57 10.83 13.99
CA PRO A 140 -3.53 9.96 15.17
C PRO A 140 -4.42 10.48 16.31
N GLU A 141 -4.66 11.79 16.40
CA GLU A 141 -5.56 12.39 17.40
C GLU A 141 -7.04 12.13 17.08
N ALA A 142 -7.34 11.69 15.86
CA ALA A 142 -8.69 11.38 15.39
C ALA A 142 -8.82 9.92 14.95
N ASP A 143 -8.23 9.00 15.73
CA ASP A 143 -8.31 7.55 15.49
C ASP A 143 -7.80 7.14 14.10
N ASN A 144 -6.72 7.78 13.65
CA ASN A 144 -6.11 7.57 12.33
C ASN A 144 -7.07 7.75 11.15
N GLN A 145 -8.13 8.55 11.32
CA GLN A 145 -9.02 8.86 10.20
C GLN A 145 -8.31 9.73 9.16
N PRO A 146 -8.61 9.53 7.86
CA PRO A 146 -7.97 10.29 6.81
C PRO A 146 -8.44 11.75 6.83
N ARG A 147 -7.50 12.68 6.70
CA ARG A 147 -7.72 14.13 6.54
C ARG A 147 -6.93 14.66 5.35
N SER A 148 -7.40 15.75 4.74
CA SER A 148 -6.62 16.38 3.67
C SER A 148 -5.25 16.84 4.16
N LEU A 149 -4.23 16.65 3.32
CA LEU A 149 -2.83 16.85 3.69
C LEU A 149 -2.52 18.26 4.22
N GLU A 150 -3.10 19.28 3.60
CA GLU A 150 -2.95 20.69 3.95
C GLU A 150 -3.50 21.04 5.33
N CYS A 151 -4.36 20.20 5.93
CA CYS A 151 -4.81 20.40 7.31
C CYS A 151 -3.69 20.25 8.34
N PHE A 152 -2.55 19.66 7.96
CA PHE A 152 -1.38 19.46 8.81
C PHE A 152 -0.27 20.49 8.56
N HIS A 153 -0.51 21.51 7.72
CA HIS A 153 0.48 22.54 7.41
C HIS A 153 0.56 23.61 8.50
N SER A 154 1.77 24.01 8.87
CA SER A 154 2.02 25.11 9.82
C SER A 154 1.83 26.46 9.14
N ASN A 155 0.99 27.33 9.69
CA ASN A 155 1.10 28.77 9.47
C ASN A 155 1.66 29.39 10.74
N ASP A 156 2.82 30.07 10.65
CA ASP A 156 3.52 30.73 11.76
C ASP A 156 2.76 31.93 12.39
N SER A 157 1.45 32.04 12.18
CA SER A 157 0.63 33.07 12.81
C SER A 157 0.11 32.59 14.17
N GLU A 158 0.72 33.13 15.22
CA GLU A 158 0.36 32.93 16.64
C GLU A 158 -1.17 32.90 16.87
N GLY A 159 -1.64 31.80 17.49
CA GLY A 159 -2.97 31.74 18.12
C GLY A 159 -3.95 30.70 17.58
N SER A 160 -3.66 30.00 16.48
CA SER A 160 -4.57 28.97 15.95
C SER A 160 -4.21 27.57 16.46
N LYS A 161 -5.21 26.81 16.93
CA LYS A 161 -5.12 25.38 17.27
C LYS A 161 -4.93 24.52 16.00
N THR A 162 -3.90 24.79 15.19
CA THR A 162 -3.58 23.98 14.02
C THR A 162 -3.02 22.64 14.49
N LYS A 163 -3.72 21.54 14.15
CA LYS A 163 -3.32 20.16 14.46
C LYS A 163 -1.99 19.84 13.79
N ARG A 164 -0.93 19.81 14.58
CA ARG A 164 0.42 19.46 14.13
C ARG A 164 0.52 17.94 14.07
N LEU A 165 1.08 17.37 12.99
CA LEU A 165 1.77 16.08 13.13
C LEU A 165 3.03 16.33 13.96
N PRO A 166 3.24 15.70 15.13
CA PRO A 166 4.34 16.02 16.04
C PRO A 166 5.74 16.07 15.39
N SER A 167 5.94 15.33 14.30
CA SER A 167 7.19 15.21 13.53
C SER A 167 7.05 15.49 12.03
N GLY A 168 5.92 16.03 11.57
CA GLY A 168 5.59 16.06 10.14
C GLY A 168 5.24 14.69 9.57
N ILE A 169 5.14 14.60 8.24
CA ILE A 169 4.83 13.35 7.54
C ILE A 169 6.10 12.50 7.48
N PRO A 170 6.10 11.27 8.03
CA PRO A 170 7.25 10.40 7.99
C PRO A 170 7.62 10.06 6.53
N PRO A 171 8.88 10.28 6.11
CA PRO A 171 9.32 9.91 4.78
C PRO A 171 9.44 8.38 4.67
N LEU A 172 9.40 7.87 3.44
CA LEU A 172 9.83 6.50 3.17
C LEU A 172 11.33 6.40 3.34
N GLU A 173 11.79 5.55 4.25
CA GLU A 173 13.21 5.38 4.58
C GLU A 173 13.68 4.00 4.15
N LEU A 174 14.64 3.94 3.23
CA LEU A 174 15.28 2.70 2.81
C LEU A 174 16.38 2.36 3.81
N GLN A 175 16.25 1.23 4.51
CA GLN A 175 17.22 0.71 5.46
C GLN A 175 17.93 -0.51 4.87
N CYS A 176 19.25 -0.47 4.87
CA CYS A 176 20.11 -1.55 4.40
C CYS A 176 21.51 -1.36 5.02
N ASP A 177 21.95 -2.36 5.77
CA ASP A 177 23.30 -2.42 6.32
C ASP A 177 24.14 -3.38 5.48
N LEU A 178 24.93 -2.83 4.55
CA LEU A 178 25.68 -3.62 3.57
C LEU A 178 26.96 -4.22 4.13
N ASP A 179 27.54 -3.63 5.17
CA ASP A 179 28.89 -3.95 5.62
C ASP A 179 29.03 -5.45 5.97
N PRO A 180 28.11 -6.07 6.72
CA PRO A 180 28.20 -7.50 7.03
C PRO A 180 28.16 -8.41 5.79
N LEU A 181 27.55 -7.95 4.68
CA LEU A 181 27.55 -8.70 3.43
C LEU A 181 28.88 -8.55 2.69
N LEU A 182 29.44 -7.33 2.68
CA LEU A 182 30.69 -7.02 2.02
C LEU A 182 31.88 -7.65 2.74
N ASP A 183 31.83 -7.73 4.08
CA ASP A 183 32.83 -8.39 4.93
C ASP A 183 33.01 -9.89 4.60
N LEU A 184 32.04 -10.51 3.93
CA LEU A 184 32.16 -11.90 3.47
C LEU A 184 33.03 -12.04 2.22
N LEU A 185 33.19 -10.96 1.45
CA LEU A 185 33.87 -10.95 0.16
C LEU A 185 35.37 -10.70 0.32
N PRO A 186 36.21 -11.17 -0.62
CA PRO A 186 37.58 -10.70 -0.73
C PRO A 186 37.63 -9.18 -0.96
N SER A 187 38.64 -8.53 -0.37
CA SER A 187 38.87 -7.08 -0.48
C SER A 187 38.83 -6.54 -1.93
N GLU A 188 39.37 -7.27 -2.91
CA GLU A 188 39.30 -6.85 -4.32
C GLU A 188 37.85 -6.66 -4.81
N TYR A 189 36.93 -7.54 -4.41
CA TYR A 189 35.54 -7.50 -4.84
C TYR A 189 34.76 -6.43 -4.08
N GLU A 190 35.03 -6.28 -2.78
CA GLU A 190 34.50 -5.20 -1.96
C GLU A 190 34.89 -3.83 -2.52
N ASP A 191 36.18 -3.59 -2.75
CA ASP A 191 36.70 -2.34 -3.31
C ASP A 191 36.01 -2.00 -4.65
N ALA A 192 35.84 -3.00 -5.52
CA ALA A 192 35.16 -2.83 -6.80
C ALA A 192 33.67 -2.49 -6.67
N ILE A 193 33.00 -2.96 -5.61
CA ILE A 193 31.61 -2.60 -5.30
C ILE A 193 31.54 -1.17 -4.75
N LEU A 194 32.47 -0.77 -3.88
CA LEU A 194 32.55 0.58 -3.32
C LEU A 194 32.81 1.65 -4.38
N GLU A 195 33.47 1.30 -5.49
CA GLU A 195 33.67 2.17 -6.65
C GLU A 195 32.37 2.40 -7.48
N ILE A 196 31.28 1.67 -7.23
CA ILE A 196 30.02 1.82 -7.97
C ILE A 196 29.23 3.02 -7.43
N ASP A 197 28.88 3.95 -8.33
CA ASP A 197 28.03 5.09 -8.01
C ASP A 197 26.70 4.68 -7.37
N ASP A 198 26.48 5.12 -6.13
CA ASP A 198 25.23 4.89 -5.37
C ASP A 198 24.96 3.39 -5.13
N TYR A 199 26.02 2.63 -4.84
CA TYR A 199 25.94 1.19 -4.58
C TYR A 199 24.97 0.82 -3.45
N HIS A 200 24.85 1.65 -2.41
CA HIS A 200 23.91 1.45 -1.30
C HIS A 200 22.47 1.23 -1.76
N THR A 201 22.02 1.99 -2.77
CA THR A 201 20.64 1.88 -3.28
C THR A 201 20.54 0.96 -4.50
N LYS A 202 21.59 0.88 -5.33
CA LYS A 202 21.54 0.17 -6.62
C LYS A 202 21.97 -1.29 -6.56
N LEU A 203 22.86 -1.70 -5.63
CA LEU A 203 23.38 -3.06 -5.59
C LEU A 203 22.25 -4.07 -5.35
N VAL A 204 22.05 -5.02 -6.26
CA VAL A 204 20.95 -6.00 -6.18
C VAL A 204 21.48 -7.37 -5.79
N ASP A 205 22.38 -7.92 -6.59
CA ASP A 205 22.92 -9.27 -6.43
C ASP A 205 24.43 -9.24 -6.70
N VAL A 206 25.20 -9.96 -5.88
CA VAL A 206 26.59 -10.34 -6.14
C VAL A 206 26.61 -11.79 -6.62
N CYS A 207 27.17 -12.04 -7.80
CA CYS A 207 27.18 -13.35 -8.45
C CYS A 207 28.62 -13.84 -8.63
N LEU A 208 28.93 -14.98 -8.01
CA LEU A 208 30.26 -15.57 -8.00
C LEU A 208 30.15 -17.04 -8.40
N ASP A 209 30.80 -17.43 -9.49
CA ASP A 209 30.82 -18.82 -9.99
C ASP A 209 32.27 -19.25 -10.25
N VAL A 210 32.69 -20.40 -9.74
CA VAL A 210 34.04 -20.94 -10.01
C VAL A 210 34.32 -20.98 -11.52
N GLY A 211 35.46 -20.42 -11.92
CA GLY A 211 35.88 -20.37 -13.32
C GLY A 211 35.20 -19.29 -14.16
N ARG A 212 34.40 -18.39 -13.56
CA ARG A 212 33.81 -17.23 -14.25
C ARG A 212 34.26 -15.91 -13.65
N ILE A 213 34.14 -14.85 -14.43
CA ILE A 213 34.43 -13.49 -13.98
C ILE A 213 33.33 -13.05 -12.99
N PRO A 214 33.68 -12.58 -11.78
CA PRO A 214 32.71 -12.11 -10.79
C PRO A 214 32.01 -10.83 -11.25
N TYR A 215 30.71 -10.72 -10.97
CA TYR A 215 29.93 -9.54 -11.33
C TYR A 215 28.79 -9.27 -10.35
N VAL A 216 28.28 -8.04 -10.39
CA VAL A 216 27.09 -7.62 -9.66
C VAL A 216 26.00 -7.15 -10.61
N TYR A 217 24.75 -7.23 -10.16
CA TYR A 217 23.63 -6.52 -10.77
C TYR A 217 23.37 -5.22 -10.03
N THR A 218 23.23 -4.11 -10.76
CA THR A 218 22.87 -2.77 -10.22
C THR A 218 21.46 -2.33 -10.65
N GLY A 219 20.71 -3.25 -11.27
CA GLY A 219 19.39 -2.98 -11.82
C GLY A 219 19.03 -3.98 -12.93
N LYS A 220 17.82 -3.85 -13.48
CA LYS A 220 17.35 -4.75 -14.54
C LYS A 220 18.23 -4.64 -15.78
N LYS A 221 18.89 -5.74 -16.15
CA LYS A 221 19.85 -5.82 -17.28
C LYS A 221 21.08 -4.90 -17.14
N GLN A 222 21.41 -4.48 -15.93
CA GLN A 222 22.61 -3.68 -15.65
C GLN A 222 23.56 -4.52 -14.81
N ARG A 223 24.77 -4.77 -15.33
CA ARG A 223 25.80 -5.55 -14.65
C ARG A 223 27.13 -4.81 -14.62
N VAL A 224 27.85 -4.95 -13.52
CA VAL A 224 29.21 -4.42 -13.34
C VAL A 224 30.12 -5.59 -13.01
N VAL A 225 31.25 -5.70 -13.69
CA VAL A 225 32.27 -6.71 -13.43
C VAL A 225 33.13 -6.26 -12.26
N LEU A 226 33.43 -7.16 -11.33
CA LEU A 226 34.24 -6.84 -10.15
C LEU A 226 35.75 -7.00 -10.39
N SER A 227 36.16 -7.92 -11.27
CA SER A 227 37.57 -8.13 -11.57
C SER A 227 38.12 -7.11 -12.57
N LYS A 228 39.20 -6.41 -12.21
CA LYS A 228 39.85 -5.40 -13.06
C LYS A 228 40.66 -6.00 -14.22
N ASN A 229 41.17 -7.23 -14.08
CA ASN A 229 42.00 -7.92 -15.06
C ASN A 229 41.29 -9.08 -15.79
N GLY A 230 40.01 -9.31 -15.51
CA GLY A 230 39.25 -10.42 -16.05
C GLY A 230 39.58 -11.78 -15.41
N ALA A 231 40.20 -11.78 -14.23
CA ALA A 231 40.40 -12.98 -13.43
C ALA A 231 39.05 -13.64 -13.11
N THR A 232 39.08 -14.97 -13.08
CA THR A 232 37.94 -15.80 -12.74
C THR A 232 37.95 -16.16 -11.26
N VAL A 233 36.76 -16.37 -10.69
CA VAL A 233 36.60 -16.80 -9.29
C VAL A 233 37.24 -18.19 -9.13
N SER A 234 38.11 -18.32 -8.13
CA SER A 234 38.74 -19.59 -7.78
C SER A 234 37.87 -20.39 -6.81
N LYS A 235 38.14 -21.69 -6.65
CA LYS A 235 37.46 -22.51 -5.64
C LYS A 235 37.80 -22.04 -4.22
N ASP A 236 39.06 -21.69 -3.98
CA ASP A 236 39.55 -21.17 -2.70
C ASP A 236 38.80 -19.90 -2.28
N THR A 237 38.48 -19.01 -3.24
CA THR A 237 37.67 -17.82 -2.99
C THR A 237 36.26 -18.16 -2.50
N ILE A 238 35.63 -19.19 -3.08
CA ILE A 238 34.32 -19.65 -2.61
C ILE A 238 34.43 -20.24 -1.20
N ASP A 239 35.46 -21.04 -0.94
CA ASP A 239 35.69 -21.64 0.38
C ASP A 239 35.95 -20.59 1.47
N GLU A 240 36.67 -19.53 1.14
CA GLU A 240 36.88 -18.37 2.01
C GLU A 240 35.55 -17.68 2.36
N ILE A 241 34.70 -17.39 1.37
CA ILE A 241 33.38 -16.76 1.59
C ILE A 241 32.51 -17.65 2.49
N ILE A 242 32.48 -18.95 2.25
CA ILE A 242 31.71 -19.90 3.07
C ILE A 242 32.30 -20.00 4.48
N ALA A 243 33.62 -19.95 4.64
CA ALA A 243 34.26 -19.91 5.96
C ALA A 243 33.88 -18.62 6.73
N ASN A 244 33.91 -17.46 6.06
CA ASN A 244 33.52 -16.16 6.63
C ASN A 244 32.05 -16.15 7.06
N LEU A 245 31.17 -16.85 6.31
CA LEU A 245 29.76 -17.04 6.68
C LEU A 245 29.59 -17.87 7.97
N GLY A 246 30.62 -18.60 8.41
CA GLY A 246 30.58 -19.52 9.54
C GLY A 246 30.49 -21.00 9.14
N GLY A 247 30.84 -21.33 7.90
CA GLY A 247 30.91 -22.68 7.36
C GLY A 247 29.61 -23.19 6.75
N GLU A 248 29.67 -24.34 6.08
CA GLU A 248 28.51 -24.91 5.35
C GLU A 248 27.31 -25.25 6.24
N MET A 249 27.51 -25.46 7.54
CA MET A 249 26.42 -25.74 8.50
C MET A 249 25.44 -24.57 8.67
N ARG A 250 25.81 -23.37 8.22
CA ARG A 250 24.93 -22.19 8.15
C ARG A 250 23.98 -22.24 6.96
N ILE A 251 24.24 -23.10 5.99
CA ILE A 251 23.42 -23.25 4.79
C ILE A 251 22.32 -24.27 5.10
N GLY A 252 21.07 -23.81 5.03
CA GLY A 252 19.90 -24.66 5.21
C GLY A 252 19.72 -25.66 4.07
N ASP A 253 18.83 -26.63 4.30
CA ASP A 253 18.52 -27.71 3.35
C ASP A 253 17.97 -27.20 2.00
N ASP A 254 17.51 -25.95 1.94
CA ASP A 254 17.05 -25.26 0.74
C ASP A 254 18.17 -24.54 -0.04
N ASN A 255 19.43 -24.76 0.33
CA ASN A 255 20.63 -24.10 -0.20
C ASN A 255 20.65 -22.59 0.01
N ARG A 256 20.03 -22.12 1.10
CA ARG A 256 20.06 -20.71 1.49
C ARG A 256 20.71 -20.52 2.84
N ALA A 257 21.35 -19.38 2.98
CA ALA A 257 21.83 -18.84 4.23
C ALA A 257 21.55 -17.34 4.25
N GLY A 258 21.56 -16.76 5.43
CA GLY A 258 21.59 -15.33 5.64
C GLY A 258 22.66 -14.95 6.65
N ILE A 259 22.69 -13.68 6.99
CA ILE A 259 23.60 -13.13 7.99
C ILE A 259 22.75 -12.77 9.21
N ASP A 260 23.25 -13.10 10.41
CA ASP A 260 22.52 -12.86 11.65
C ASP A 260 22.09 -11.40 11.75
N ARG A 261 20.80 -11.17 12.06
CA ARG A 261 20.16 -9.85 12.17
C ARG A 261 20.07 -9.05 10.88
N GLN A 262 20.39 -9.65 9.73
CA GLN A 262 20.35 -8.98 8.43
C GLN A 262 19.28 -9.57 7.52
N LEU A 263 18.93 -8.80 6.48
CA LEU A 263 17.95 -9.22 5.45
C LEU A 263 18.61 -9.81 4.19
N HIS A 264 19.94 -9.85 4.14
CA HIS A 264 20.66 -10.39 3.00
C HIS A 264 20.45 -11.88 2.86
N ARG A 265 20.42 -12.36 1.61
CA ARG A 265 20.21 -13.76 1.30
C ARG A 265 21.35 -14.28 0.44
N ILE A 266 21.99 -15.35 0.88
CA ILE A 266 23.07 -16.04 0.18
C ILE A 266 22.49 -17.37 -0.30
N SER A 267 22.34 -17.53 -1.60
CA SER A 267 21.87 -18.76 -2.23
C SER A 267 23.04 -19.46 -2.89
N VAL A 268 23.29 -20.72 -2.55
CA VAL A 268 24.43 -21.48 -3.06
C VAL A 268 24.03 -22.48 -4.14
N MET A 269 24.94 -22.72 -5.08
CA MET A 269 24.85 -23.82 -6.04
C MET A 269 25.85 -24.91 -5.66
N ARG A 270 25.39 -26.16 -5.66
CA ARG A 270 26.19 -27.34 -5.30
C ARG A 270 26.41 -28.28 -6.49
N SER A 271 27.58 -28.89 -6.51
CA SER A 271 27.96 -29.91 -7.50
C SER A 271 27.21 -31.22 -7.25
N LYS A 272 27.41 -32.22 -8.11
CA LYS A 272 26.84 -33.57 -7.90
C LYS A 272 27.45 -34.30 -6.70
N THR A 273 28.61 -33.84 -6.21
CA THR A 273 29.28 -34.35 -5.02
C THR A 273 29.04 -33.45 -3.81
N ASP A 274 28.01 -32.59 -3.88
CA ASP A 274 27.56 -31.69 -2.82
C ASP A 274 28.50 -30.52 -2.51
N GLU A 275 29.56 -30.30 -3.32
CA GLU A 275 30.47 -29.16 -3.10
C GLU A 275 29.87 -27.84 -3.58
N VAL A 276 29.96 -26.79 -2.77
CA VAL A 276 29.55 -25.43 -3.16
C VAL A 276 30.51 -24.88 -4.21
N TYR A 277 29.98 -24.43 -5.35
CA TYR A 277 30.78 -23.87 -6.46
C TYR A 277 30.35 -22.46 -6.88
N GLY A 278 29.27 -21.92 -6.32
CA GLY A 278 28.86 -20.55 -6.63
C GLY A 278 27.76 -20.01 -5.72
N PRO A 279 28.01 -18.91 -4.98
CA PRO A 279 26.99 -18.16 -4.27
C PRO A 279 26.40 -17.00 -5.11
N THR A 280 25.11 -16.77 -4.92
CA THR A 280 24.43 -15.51 -5.25
C THR A 280 24.04 -14.81 -3.96
N MET A 281 24.59 -13.62 -3.72
CA MET A 281 24.34 -12.82 -2.52
C MET A 281 23.39 -11.67 -2.86
N ARG A 282 22.13 -11.78 -2.46
CA ARG A 282 21.09 -10.78 -2.70
C ARG A 282 21.05 -9.76 -1.57
N VAL A 283 21.05 -8.48 -1.95
CA VAL A 283 20.93 -7.38 -1.01
C VAL A 283 19.49 -7.26 -0.50
N GLY A 284 19.29 -7.56 0.78
CA GLY A 284 18.04 -7.34 1.49
C GLY A 284 17.89 -5.88 1.94
N ARG A 285 16.67 -5.36 1.83
CA ARG A 285 16.35 -3.98 2.23
C ARG A 285 15.01 -3.94 2.96
N ALA A 286 14.92 -3.11 3.98
CA ALA A 286 13.67 -2.72 4.60
C ALA A 286 13.26 -1.33 4.10
N LEU A 287 11.97 -1.13 3.87
CA LEU A 287 11.40 0.19 3.55
C LEU A 287 10.49 0.58 4.70
N ARG A 288 10.99 1.43 5.57
CA ARG A 288 10.24 1.92 6.73
C ARG A 288 9.17 2.90 6.26
N ASN A 289 8.05 2.91 6.98
CA ASN A 289 6.86 3.75 6.70
C ASN A 289 6.12 3.37 5.40
N ALA A 290 6.39 2.20 4.83
CA ALA A 290 5.62 1.63 3.72
C ALA A 290 4.17 1.32 4.13
N ALA A 291 3.93 0.91 5.38
CA ALA A 291 2.62 0.62 5.93
C ALA A 291 1.77 1.88 6.17
N CYS A 292 2.36 3.08 6.10
CA CYS A 292 1.62 4.34 6.29
C CYS A 292 0.46 4.52 5.31
N VAL A 293 0.51 3.88 4.13
CA VAL A 293 -0.60 3.87 3.16
C VAL A 293 -1.87 3.18 3.68
N LEU A 294 -1.75 2.43 4.79
CA LEU A 294 -2.81 1.63 5.41
C LEU A 294 -3.04 1.99 6.90
N THR A 295 -2.57 3.14 7.39
CA THR A 295 -2.63 3.44 8.84
C THR A 295 -4.05 3.39 9.40
N ASP A 296 -5.05 3.90 8.66
CA ASP A 296 -6.47 3.79 9.02
C ASP A 296 -6.93 2.33 9.14
N LEU A 297 -6.59 1.48 8.17
CA LEU A 297 -6.93 0.06 8.17
C LEU A 297 -6.23 -0.69 9.32
N LEU A 298 -4.99 -0.32 9.62
CA LEU A 298 -4.17 -1.06 10.58
C LEU A 298 -4.43 -0.64 12.02
N LEU A 299 -4.60 0.66 12.27
CA LEU A 299 -4.52 1.25 13.61
C LEU A 299 -5.80 1.96 14.08
N SER A 300 -6.76 2.28 13.20
CA SER A 300 -8.04 2.84 13.65
C SER A 300 -8.81 1.79 14.45
N ALA A 301 -9.41 2.16 15.57
CA ALA A 301 -10.29 1.30 16.35
C ALA A 301 -11.46 0.71 15.53
N ARG A 302 -11.84 1.34 14.41
CA ARG A 302 -12.88 0.85 13.48
C ARG A 302 -12.45 -0.39 12.68
N HIS A 303 -11.15 -0.55 12.47
CA HIS A 303 -10.59 -1.55 11.56
C HIS A 303 -9.46 -2.39 12.16
N ALA A 304 -8.97 -2.05 13.35
CA ALA A 304 -7.85 -2.74 14.00
C ALA A 304 -8.12 -4.23 14.25
N ASP A 305 -9.38 -4.67 14.35
CA ASP A 305 -9.79 -6.07 14.49
C ASP A 305 -9.80 -6.84 13.15
N LYS A 306 -9.70 -6.15 12.02
CA LYS A 306 -9.89 -6.72 10.68
C LYS A 306 -8.66 -7.52 10.26
N SER A 307 -8.92 -8.74 9.79
CA SER A 307 -7.90 -9.57 9.17
C SER A 307 -7.67 -9.12 7.73
N VAL A 308 -6.39 -8.93 7.34
CA VAL A 308 -6.00 -8.31 6.07
C VAL A 308 -5.20 -9.29 5.20
N LEU A 309 -5.63 -9.49 3.96
CA LEU A 309 -4.89 -10.26 2.97
C LEU A 309 -4.20 -9.34 1.96
N VAL A 310 -2.88 -9.38 1.93
CA VAL A 310 -2.06 -8.64 0.96
C VAL A 310 -1.85 -9.51 -0.28
N LEU A 311 -2.41 -9.08 -1.41
CA LEU A 311 -2.28 -9.76 -2.69
C LEU A 311 -1.26 -9.06 -3.58
N GLY A 312 -0.65 -9.82 -4.48
CA GLY A 312 0.24 -9.26 -5.48
C GLY A 312 1.03 -10.31 -6.27
N HIS A 313 1.50 -9.90 -7.44
CA HIS A 313 2.39 -10.71 -8.26
C HIS A 313 3.79 -10.82 -7.63
N PRO A 314 4.60 -11.82 -8.02
CA PRO A 314 5.99 -11.90 -7.59
C PRO A 314 6.73 -10.57 -7.77
N GLY A 315 7.42 -10.14 -6.72
CA GLY A 315 8.15 -8.89 -6.71
C GLY A 315 7.30 -7.63 -6.60
N SER A 316 5.98 -7.66 -6.35
CA SER A 316 5.15 -6.44 -6.18
C SER A 316 5.45 -5.63 -4.90
N GLY A 317 6.18 -6.22 -3.95
CA GLY A 317 6.51 -5.58 -2.66
C GLY A 317 5.68 -6.08 -1.47
N LYS A 318 5.02 -7.25 -1.57
CA LYS A 318 4.21 -7.85 -0.49
C LYS A 318 4.98 -7.96 0.83
N THR A 319 6.15 -8.61 0.78
CA THR A 319 7.03 -8.79 1.94
C THR A 319 7.50 -7.45 2.50
N THR A 320 7.84 -6.48 1.62
CA THR A 320 8.22 -5.13 2.06
C THR A 320 7.10 -4.45 2.85
N LEU A 321 5.86 -4.54 2.37
CA LEU A 321 4.71 -3.98 3.07
C LEU A 321 4.43 -4.73 4.37
N ILE A 322 4.32 -6.06 4.35
CA ILE A 322 4.02 -6.86 5.54
C ILE A 322 5.07 -6.70 6.63
N ARG A 323 6.34 -6.58 6.26
CA ARG A 323 7.43 -6.31 7.20
C ARG A 323 7.22 -5.00 7.96
N ASP A 324 6.91 -3.91 7.25
CA ASP A 324 6.63 -2.63 7.89
C ASP A 324 5.27 -2.62 8.62
N VAL A 325 4.29 -3.44 8.19
CA VAL A 325 3.04 -3.68 8.94
C VAL A 325 3.33 -4.31 10.29
N ALA A 326 4.23 -5.29 10.36
CA ALA A 326 4.61 -5.93 11.62
C ALA A 326 5.19 -4.92 12.62
N ARG A 327 6.06 -4.03 12.15
CA ARG A 327 6.56 -2.91 12.95
C ARG A 327 5.44 -1.98 13.38
N CYS A 328 4.67 -1.47 12.42
CA CYS A 328 3.59 -0.50 12.63
C CYS A 328 2.58 -0.99 13.68
N VAL A 329 2.16 -2.25 13.60
CA VAL A 329 1.22 -2.85 14.54
C VAL A 329 1.88 -3.15 15.89
N SER A 330 3.10 -3.70 15.91
CA SER A 330 3.76 -4.02 17.20
C SER A 330 4.15 -2.79 18.02
N GLU A 331 4.36 -1.64 17.38
CA GLU A 331 4.60 -0.36 18.05
C GLU A 331 3.38 0.16 18.85
N THR A 332 2.17 -0.38 18.63
CA THR A 332 0.98 -0.04 19.44
C THR A 332 0.89 -0.83 20.75
N MET A 333 1.93 -1.58 21.11
CA MET A 333 1.99 -2.53 22.23
C MET A 333 1.15 -3.80 22.04
N GLU A 334 0.63 -4.04 20.84
CA GLU A 334 -0.09 -5.27 20.51
C GLU A 334 0.88 -6.47 20.47
N ASN A 335 0.46 -7.64 20.98
CA ASN A 335 1.26 -8.86 20.93
C ASN A 335 1.24 -9.46 19.52
N VAL A 336 2.20 -9.03 18.70
CA VAL A 336 2.38 -9.47 17.31
C VAL A 336 3.37 -10.63 17.21
N CYS A 337 3.01 -11.69 16.48
CA CYS A 337 3.92 -12.76 16.12
C CYS A 337 3.93 -13.03 14.61
N ILE A 338 5.13 -13.11 14.04
CA ILE A 338 5.38 -13.42 12.64
C ILE A 338 5.69 -14.90 12.49
N ILE A 339 4.98 -15.57 11.58
CA ILE A 339 5.33 -16.89 11.07
C ILE A 339 6.18 -16.69 9.81
N ASP A 340 7.49 -16.88 9.96
CA ASP A 340 8.47 -16.55 8.92
C ASP A 340 9.08 -17.83 8.35
N THR A 341 8.66 -18.18 7.14
CA THR A 341 9.04 -19.44 6.51
C THR A 341 10.32 -19.34 5.69
N SER A 342 10.60 -18.17 5.15
CA SER A 342 11.79 -17.94 4.31
C SER A 342 12.79 -16.96 4.96
N ASN A 343 12.57 -16.61 6.23
CA ASN A 343 13.30 -15.55 6.94
C ASN A 343 13.28 -14.20 6.19
N GLU A 344 12.23 -13.98 5.38
CA GLU A 344 12.15 -12.78 4.54
C GLU A 344 11.56 -11.60 5.30
N ILE A 345 10.75 -11.82 6.34
CA ILE A 345 10.18 -10.71 7.13
C ILE A 345 11.19 -10.27 8.20
N GLY A 346 11.57 -11.18 9.08
CA GLY A 346 12.39 -10.91 10.26
C GLY A 346 13.89 -11.05 10.03
N GLY A 347 14.35 -11.37 8.82
CA GLY A 347 15.77 -11.61 8.55
C GLY A 347 16.28 -12.92 9.11
N ASP A 348 17.59 -13.18 8.99
CA ASP A 348 18.21 -14.42 9.44
C ASP A 348 18.81 -14.32 10.87
N GLY A 349 19.21 -15.46 11.43
CA GLY A 349 19.76 -15.59 12.77
C GLY A 349 18.71 -15.68 13.86
N LEU A 350 19.12 -15.83 15.12
CA LEU A 350 18.21 -15.99 16.26
C LEU A 350 17.44 -14.72 16.63
N VAL A 351 18.04 -13.56 16.36
CA VAL A 351 17.48 -12.24 16.69
C VAL A 351 16.87 -11.65 15.42
N PRO A 352 15.57 -11.30 15.41
CA PRO A 352 14.96 -10.69 14.24
C PRO A 352 15.55 -9.29 13.96
N HIS A 353 15.57 -8.89 12.70
CA HIS A 353 16.00 -7.59 12.22
C HIS A 353 15.11 -6.48 12.80
N GLU A 354 15.70 -5.35 13.21
CA GLU A 354 15.01 -4.23 13.88
C GLU A 354 13.80 -3.66 13.12
N CYS A 355 13.80 -3.79 11.80
CA CYS A 355 12.73 -3.35 10.90
C CYS A 355 11.34 -3.92 11.20
N VAL A 356 11.21 -4.99 12.00
CA VAL A 356 9.90 -5.55 12.41
C VAL A 356 9.40 -4.98 13.75
N GLY A 357 10.12 -4.03 14.33
CA GLY A 357 9.74 -3.39 15.60
C GLY A 357 9.76 -4.38 16.77
N TRP A 358 8.67 -4.42 17.52
CA TRP A 358 8.50 -5.30 18.69
C TRP A 358 7.94 -6.68 18.35
N ALA A 359 7.65 -6.93 17.07
CA ALA A 359 7.05 -8.19 16.64
C ALA A 359 7.97 -9.39 16.95
N ARG A 360 7.38 -10.41 17.57
CA ARG A 360 8.05 -11.70 17.79
C ARG A 360 8.07 -12.51 16.50
N ARG A 361 8.93 -13.51 16.42
CA ARG A 361 9.06 -14.37 15.24
C ARG A 361 9.13 -15.84 15.63
N MET A 362 8.38 -16.67 14.92
CA MET A 362 8.56 -18.12 14.85
C MET A 362 9.10 -18.48 13.47
N MET A 363 10.29 -19.06 13.43
CA MET A 363 10.89 -19.57 12.20
C MET A 363 10.29 -20.94 11.85
N VAL A 364 10.00 -21.14 10.57
CA VAL A 364 9.43 -22.41 10.09
C VAL A 364 10.53 -23.24 9.41
N ARG A 365 10.69 -24.48 9.84
CA ARG A 365 11.77 -25.37 9.34
C ARG A 365 11.61 -25.81 7.88
N SER A 366 10.38 -25.93 7.42
CA SER A 366 10.07 -26.27 6.04
C SER A 366 8.71 -25.68 5.68
N LEU A 367 8.49 -25.47 4.40
CA LEU A 367 7.23 -24.93 3.93
C LEU A 367 6.03 -25.80 4.37
N GLU A 368 6.18 -27.13 4.48
CA GLU A 368 5.11 -28.05 4.90
C GLU A 368 4.75 -27.89 6.39
N ALA A 369 5.69 -27.43 7.21
CA ALA A 369 5.48 -27.23 8.64
C ALA A 369 4.71 -25.95 8.98
N GLN A 370 4.60 -24.99 8.04
CA GLN A 370 4.03 -23.66 8.28
C GLN A 370 2.63 -23.72 8.89
N ALA A 371 1.75 -24.57 8.35
CA ALA A 371 0.39 -24.73 8.85
C ALA A 371 0.36 -25.17 10.33
N GLY A 372 1.28 -26.05 10.74
CA GLY A 372 1.42 -26.48 12.13
C GLY A 372 1.91 -25.35 13.03
N VAL A 373 2.94 -24.61 12.59
CA VAL A 373 3.51 -23.49 13.34
C VAL A 373 2.48 -22.36 13.53
N MET A 374 1.65 -22.08 12.53
CA MET A 374 0.53 -21.13 12.65
C MET A 374 -0.41 -21.50 13.79
N VAL A 375 -0.79 -22.78 13.87
CA VAL A 375 -1.69 -23.29 14.92
C VAL A 375 -1.02 -23.28 16.29
N GLU A 376 0.25 -23.70 16.36
CA GLU A 376 1.08 -23.70 17.57
C GLU A 376 1.19 -22.30 18.18
N CYS A 377 1.45 -21.29 17.33
CA CYS A 377 1.59 -19.91 17.76
C CYS A 377 0.38 -19.42 18.57
N VAL A 378 -0.82 -19.69 18.04
CA VAL A 378 -2.07 -19.28 18.69
C VAL A 378 -2.34 -20.09 19.96
N GLN A 379 -1.87 -21.34 20.05
CA GLN A 379 -2.03 -22.16 21.26
C GLN A 379 -1.15 -21.69 22.40
N ASN A 380 0.07 -21.22 22.09
CA ASN A 380 1.13 -21.11 23.09
C ASN A 380 1.55 -19.67 23.41
N HIS A 381 1.23 -18.69 22.58
CA HIS A 381 1.83 -17.35 22.67
C HIS A 381 0.85 -16.20 22.87
N THR A 382 -0.43 -16.48 23.12
CA THR A 382 -1.48 -15.47 23.43
C THR A 382 -1.44 -14.27 22.48
N VAL A 383 -1.25 -14.55 21.20
CA VAL A 383 -1.05 -13.52 20.17
C VAL A 383 -2.36 -12.78 19.90
N GLU A 384 -2.25 -11.47 19.74
CA GLU A 384 -3.37 -10.60 19.34
C GLU A 384 -3.41 -10.49 17.81
N THR A 385 -2.23 -10.35 17.18
CA THR A 385 -2.07 -10.34 15.72
C THR A 385 -1.05 -11.38 15.28
N LEU A 386 -1.48 -12.29 14.39
CA LEU A 386 -0.61 -13.22 13.68
C LEU A 386 -0.30 -12.69 12.29
N ILE A 387 0.98 -12.60 11.96
CA ILE A 387 1.46 -12.20 10.63
C ILE A 387 2.07 -13.41 9.94
N VAL A 388 1.67 -13.69 8.70
CA VAL A 388 2.20 -14.82 7.91
C VAL A 388 2.74 -14.28 6.60
N ASP A 389 3.99 -14.58 6.27
CA ASP A 389 4.61 -14.05 5.05
C ASP A 389 3.82 -14.39 3.80
N GLU A 390 3.60 -15.68 3.53
CA GLU A 390 2.84 -16.11 2.37
C GLU A 390 2.01 -17.36 2.65
N ILE A 391 0.71 -17.30 2.33
CA ILE A 391 -0.20 -18.46 2.29
C ILE A 391 -0.30 -18.92 0.85
N GLY A 392 0.31 -20.06 0.55
CA GLY A 392 0.42 -20.65 -0.78
C GLY A 392 -0.23 -22.03 -0.92
N ARG A 393 -0.67 -22.67 0.18
CA ARG A 393 -1.20 -24.05 0.14
C ARG A 393 -2.49 -24.25 0.90
N LYS A 394 -3.24 -25.28 0.46
CA LYS A 394 -4.50 -25.70 1.07
C LYS A 394 -4.40 -25.97 2.59
N ALA A 395 -3.31 -26.57 3.06
CA ALA A 395 -3.09 -26.83 4.49
C ALA A 395 -3.00 -25.52 5.30
N GLU A 396 -2.33 -24.50 4.75
CA GLU A 396 -2.20 -23.18 5.37
C GLU A 396 -3.53 -22.43 5.37
N VAL A 397 -4.40 -22.63 4.35
CA VAL A 397 -5.78 -22.09 4.36
C VAL A 397 -6.61 -22.68 5.51
N LEU A 398 -6.49 -23.98 5.75
CA LEU A 398 -7.16 -24.64 6.88
C LEU A 398 -6.61 -24.14 8.23
N ALA A 399 -5.29 -23.95 8.32
CA ALA A 399 -4.65 -23.37 9.50
C ALA A 399 -5.12 -21.93 9.73
N ALA A 400 -5.18 -21.10 8.68
CA ALA A 400 -5.68 -19.73 8.74
C ALA A 400 -7.13 -19.65 9.23
N SER A 401 -7.99 -20.57 8.77
CA SER A 401 -9.36 -20.71 9.29
C SER A 401 -9.38 -21.05 10.78
N THR A 402 -8.52 -21.99 11.20
CA THR A 402 -8.35 -22.36 12.63
C THR A 402 -7.88 -21.19 13.47
N VAL A 403 -6.91 -20.42 12.99
CA VAL A 403 -6.39 -19.20 13.64
C VAL A 403 -7.52 -18.20 13.80
N ARG A 404 -8.27 -17.91 12.73
CA ARG A 404 -9.38 -16.93 12.76
C ARG A 404 -10.48 -17.33 13.75
N GLN A 405 -10.81 -18.61 13.85
CA GLN A 405 -11.79 -19.12 14.81
C GLN A 405 -11.34 -18.97 16.28
N ARG A 406 -10.03 -18.89 16.53
CA ARG A 406 -9.49 -18.74 17.88
C ARG A 406 -9.37 -17.29 18.34
N GLY A 407 -9.63 -16.32 17.45
CA GLY A 407 -9.75 -14.92 17.81
C GLY A 407 -8.66 -13.97 17.30
N PRO A 408 -7.38 -14.36 17.14
CA PRO A 408 -6.35 -13.43 16.69
C PRO A 408 -6.68 -12.81 15.33
N ARG A 409 -6.31 -11.53 15.19
CA ARG A 409 -6.26 -10.86 13.90
C ARG A 409 -5.23 -11.57 13.03
N LEU A 410 -5.57 -11.87 11.78
CA LEU A 410 -4.66 -12.49 10.83
C LEU A 410 -4.29 -11.50 9.72
N ILE A 411 -3.00 -11.25 9.53
CA ILE A 411 -2.47 -10.50 8.40
C ILE A 411 -1.56 -11.44 7.62
N ALA A 412 -1.81 -11.61 6.32
CA ALA A 412 -0.97 -12.50 5.51
C ALA A 412 -0.81 -11.99 4.09
N SER A 413 0.18 -12.49 3.35
CA SER A 413 0.20 -12.33 1.90
C SER A 413 -0.20 -13.59 1.15
N ALA A 414 -0.61 -13.43 -0.10
CA ALA A 414 -0.72 -14.52 -1.07
C ALA A 414 -0.42 -14.02 -2.49
N HIS A 415 -0.10 -14.96 -3.38
CA HIS A 415 0.17 -14.66 -4.78
C HIS A 415 -1.10 -14.39 -5.60
N GLY A 416 -1.01 -13.44 -6.53
CA GLY A 416 -2.02 -13.15 -7.53
C GLY A 416 -2.85 -11.91 -7.22
N ASP A 417 -4.01 -11.81 -7.87
CA ASP A 417 -5.03 -10.78 -7.64
C ASP A 417 -6.32 -11.41 -7.08
N PHE A 418 -7.26 -10.58 -6.61
CA PHE A 418 -8.51 -11.04 -6.01
C PHE A 418 -9.32 -11.99 -6.91
N ARG A 419 -9.39 -11.70 -8.22
CA ARG A 419 -10.15 -12.52 -9.17
C ARG A 419 -9.47 -13.85 -9.45
N ALA A 420 -8.14 -13.87 -9.54
CA ALA A 420 -7.37 -15.08 -9.68
C ALA A 420 -7.51 -15.97 -8.42
N LEU A 421 -7.48 -15.36 -7.23
CA LEU A 421 -7.63 -16.06 -5.95
C LEU A 421 -8.98 -16.77 -5.84
N LEU A 422 -10.08 -16.13 -6.23
CA LEU A 422 -11.43 -16.72 -6.18
C LEU A 422 -11.57 -17.98 -7.06
N LYS A 423 -10.75 -18.09 -8.11
CA LYS A 423 -10.70 -19.25 -9.02
C LYS A 423 -9.72 -20.32 -8.59
N ASN A 424 -8.81 -20.02 -7.66
CA ASN A 424 -7.79 -20.95 -7.21
C ASN A 424 -8.42 -22.03 -6.31
N PRO A 425 -8.40 -23.32 -6.68
CA PRO A 425 -9.06 -24.38 -5.91
C PRO A 425 -8.49 -24.57 -4.51
N ASP A 426 -7.20 -24.30 -4.33
CA ASP A 426 -6.50 -24.49 -3.05
C ASP A 426 -6.62 -23.25 -2.16
N LEU A 427 -6.64 -22.05 -2.74
CA LEU A 427 -6.57 -20.79 -2.00
C LEU A 427 -7.88 -20.02 -1.90
N LYS A 428 -8.91 -20.35 -2.69
CA LYS A 428 -10.20 -19.63 -2.64
C LYS A 428 -10.86 -19.64 -1.26
N GLY A 429 -10.50 -20.58 -0.39
CA GLY A 429 -10.97 -20.61 1.00
C GLY A 429 -10.60 -19.36 1.80
N LEU A 430 -9.52 -18.66 1.45
CA LEU A 430 -9.12 -17.40 2.09
C LEU A 430 -10.19 -16.31 1.95
N VAL A 431 -10.96 -16.34 0.85
CA VAL A 431 -12.05 -15.39 0.54
C VAL A 431 -13.44 -16.02 0.69
N GLY A 432 -13.56 -17.13 1.41
CA GLY A 432 -14.85 -17.79 1.70
C GLY A 432 -15.28 -18.81 0.64
N GLY A 433 -14.47 -19.02 -0.40
CA GLY A 433 -14.68 -20.06 -1.40
C GLY A 433 -15.92 -19.88 -2.28
N SER A 434 -16.20 -20.90 -3.09
CA SER A 434 -17.35 -20.94 -4.00
C SER A 434 -17.91 -22.36 -4.11
N GLN A 435 -19.23 -22.47 -4.18
CA GLN A 435 -19.98 -23.72 -4.29
C GLN A 435 -21.17 -23.58 -5.24
N GLN A 436 -21.60 -24.70 -5.83
CA GLN A 436 -22.81 -24.72 -6.65
C GLN A 436 -24.02 -25.10 -5.80
N VAL A 437 -25.09 -24.32 -5.94
CA VAL A 437 -26.36 -24.54 -5.25
C VAL A 437 -27.52 -24.51 -6.24
N ILE A 438 -28.56 -25.28 -5.95
CA ILE A 438 -29.80 -25.26 -6.74
C ILE A 438 -30.77 -24.27 -6.09
N VAL A 439 -31.14 -23.22 -6.82
CA VAL A 439 -32.09 -22.20 -6.39
C VAL A 439 -33.49 -22.45 -6.98
N GLY A 440 -34.52 -21.93 -6.31
CA GLY A 440 -35.91 -22.01 -6.78
C GLY A 440 -36.17 -21.13 -8.02
N ASP A 441 -37.33 -21.33 -8.66
CA ASP A 441 -37.69 -20.68 -9.94
C ASP A 441 -37.65 -19.13 -9.88
N SER A 442 -38.08 -18.53 -8.78
CA SER A 442 -38.07 -17.08 -8.59
C SER A 442 -36.65 -16.51 -8.53
N ALA A 443 -35.75 -17.14 -7.77
CA ALA A 443 -34.35 -16.74 -7.68
C ALA A 443 -33.58 -17.03 -8.97
N ALA A 444 -33.89 -18.14 -9.65
CA ALA A 444 -33.34 -18.44 -10.97
C ALA A 444 -33.70 -17.36 -11.99
N ALA A 445 -34.96 -16.88 -12.01
CA ALA A 445 -35.42 -15.83 -12.93
C ALA A 445 -34.73 -14.48 -12.71
N GLN A 446 -34.30 -14.18 -11.48
CA GLN A 446 -33.59 -12.95 -11.11
C GLN A 446 -32.08 -13.02 -11.29
N SER A 447 -31.52 -14.22 -11.50
CA SER A 447 -30.09 -14.41 -11.67
C SER A 447 -29.61 -14.01 -13.07
N ALA A 448 -28.36 -13.58 -13.17
CA ALA A 448 -27.70 -13.25 -14.43
C ALA A 448 -27.72 -14.39 -15.47
N THR A 449 -27.68 -15.65 -15.01
CA THR A 449 -27.63 -16.83 -15.90
C THR A 449 -29.00 -17.45 -16.19
N LYS A 450 -30.08 -16.97 -15.53
CA LYS A 450 -31.43 -17.53 -15.61
C LYS A 450 -31.50 -19.05 -15.39
N SER A 451 -30.58 -19.58 -14.58
CA SER A 451 -30.39 -21.01 -14.33
C SER A 451 -30.78 -21.37 -12.90
N LYS A 452 -31.31 -22.58 -12.68
CA LYS A 452 -31.50 -23.10 -11.32
C LYS A 452 -30.18 -23.43 -10.63
N LEU A 453 -29.14 -23.76 -11.39
CA LEU A 453 -27.81 -24.00 -10.82
C LEU A 453 -27.05 -22.68 -10.75
N GLN A 454 -26.83 -22.18 -9.53
CA GLN A 454 -26.12 -20.93 -9.24
C GLN A 454 -24.81 -21.20 -8.50
N THR A 455 -23.83 -20.34 -8.69
CA THR A 455 -22.60 -20.35 -7.88
C THR A 455 -22.75 -19.31 -6.77
N GLN A 456 -22.54 -19.73 -5.53
CA GLN A 456 -22.59 -18.86 -4.35
C GLN A 456 -21.34 -19.05 -3.51
N ARG A 457 -21.07 -18.07 -2.64
CA ARG A 457 -19.97 -18.15 -1.68
C ARG A 457 -20.18 -19.32 -0.72
N ALA A 458 -19.12 -20.06 -0.40
CA ALA A 458 -19.21 -21.28 0.39
C ALA A 458 -19.24 -21.03 1.91
N GLY A 459 -18.70 -19.90 2.36
CA GLY A 459 -18.69 -19.48 3.75
C GLY A 459 -18.16 -18.06 3.95
N ASN A 460 -17.90 -17.69 5.19
CA ASN A 460 -17.29 -16.39 5.47
C ASN A 460 -15.81 -16.38 5.02
N PRO A 461 -15.34 -15.27 4.42
CA PRO A 461 -13.92 -15.03 4.22
C PRO A 461 -13.14 -15.18 5.52
N ILE A 462 -11.92 -15.68 5.41
CA ILE A 462 -10.96 -15.65 6.52
C ILE A 462 -10.50 -14.20 6.73
N PHE A 463 -10.33 -13.46 5.64
CA PHE A 463 -9.88 -12.07 5.63
C PHE A 463 -11.04 -11.13 5.33
N ASP A 464 -11.14 -10.07 6.13
CA ASP A 464 -12.19 -9.07 6.04
C ASP A 464 -11.89 -8.04 4.93
N VAL A 465 -10.60 -7.73 4.75
CA VAL A 465 -10.09 -6.72 3.81
C VAL A 465 -8.98 -7.32 2.93
N ILE A 466 -8.96 -6.95 1.65
CA ILE A 466 -7.84 -7.27 0.75
C ILE A 466 -7.10 -5.98 0.39
N VAL A 467 -5.77 -6.03 0.42
CA VAL A 467 -4.87 -5.01 -0.13
C VAL A 467 -4.13 -5.62 -1.31
N GLU A 468 -4.51 -5.27 -2.53
CA GLU A 468 -3.89 -5.77 -3.76
C GLU A 468 -2.82 -4.79 -4.25
N LEU A 469 -1.56 -5.22 -4.24
CA LEU A 469 -0.42 -4.41 -4.68
C LEU A 469 -0.25 -4.44 -6.19
N ASP A 470 -0.02 -3.26 -6.76
CA ASP A 470 0.28 -3.12 -8.17
C ASP A 470 1.74 -3.53 -8.46
N HIS A 471 1.93 -4.35 -9.49
CA HIS A 471 3.25 -4.85 -9.89
C HIS A 471 3.93 -3.97 -10.94
N VAL A 472 3.18 -3.06 -11.59
CA VAL A 472 3.67 -2.13 -12.60
C VAL A 472 3.98 -0.78 -11.96
N VAL A 473 3.06 -0.25 -11.16
CA VAL A 473 3.21 1.04 -10.49
C VAL A 473 3.52 0.81 -9.02
N ARG A 474 4.81 0.94 -8.66
CA ARG A 474 5.27 0.81 -7.27
C ARG A 474 4.58 1.82 -6.36
N GLY A 475 4.34 1.42 -5.11
CA GLY A 475 3.64 2.26 -4.13
C GLY A 475 2.13 2.35 -4.32
N ARG A 476 1.56 1.80 -5.42
CA ARG A 476 0.13 1.77 -5.67
C ARG A 476 -0.51 0.48 -5.17
N CYS A 477 -1.66 0.58 -4.52
CA CYS A 477 -2.47 -0.56 -4.10
C CYS A 477 -3.97 -0.30 -4.29
N ARG A 478 -4.75 -1.38 -4.29
CA ARG A 478 -6.21 -1.36 -4.22
C ARG A 478 -6.68 -1.98 -2.90
N VAL A 479 -7.59 -1.31 -2.21
CA VAL A 479 -8.18 -1.77 -0.96
C VAL A 479 -9.62 -2.21 -1.22
N ILE A 480 -9.90 -3.49 -1.01
CA ILE A 480 -11.25 -4.06 -1.03
C ILE A 480 -11.70 -4.17 0.42
N TRP A 481 -12.49 -3.19 0.86
CA TRP A 481 -12.92 -3.03 2.25
C TRP A 481 -13.89 -4.10 2.76
N ASP A 482 -14.64 -4.75 1.87
CA ASP A 482 -15.59 -5.81 2.20
C ASP A 482 -15.42 -6.97 1.21
N VAL A 483 -14.57 -7.92 1.61
CA VAL A 483 -14.26 -9.10 0.80
C VAL A 483 -15.50 -9.96 0.55
N ALA A 484 -16.37 -10.09 1.55
CA ALA A 484 -17.59 -10.89 1.46
C ALA A 484 -18.50 -10.35 0.35
N LYS A 485 -18.81 -9.05 0.40
CA LYS A 485 -19.61 -8.37 -0.63
C LYS A 485 -18.93 -8.39 -2.00
N ALA A 486 -17.61 -8.24 -2.06
CA ALA A 486 -16.87 -8.29 -3.31
C ALA A 486 -16.94 -9.67 -3.97
N VAL A 487 -16.84 -10.76 -3.18
CA VAL A 487 -16.98 -12.13 -3.69
C VAL A 487 -18.39 -12.36 -4.21
N ASP A 488 -19.41 -12.00 -3.43
CA ASP A 488 -20.81 -12.18 -3.82
C ASP A 488 -21.10 -11.43 -5.14
N SER A 489 -20.63 -10.18 -5.26
CA SER A 489 -20.76 -9.38 -6.48
C SER A 489 -20.10 -10.04 -7.69
N VAL A 490 -18.89 -10.61 -7.53
CA VAL A 490 -18.19 -11.29 -8.63
C VAL A 490 -18.91 -12.58 -9.04
N LEU A 491 -19.43 -13.36 -8.08
CA LEU A 491 -20.17 -14.59 -8.35
C LEU A 491 -21.50 -14.33 -9.08
N GLU A 492 -22.12 -13.18 -8.83
CA GLU A 492 -23.31 -12.70 -9.55
C GLU A 492 -22.99 -12.15 -10.95
N GLY A 493 -21.72 -12.04 -11.32
CA GLY A 493 -21.27 -11.49 -12.61
C GLY A 493 -21.15 -9.96 -12.62
N ASN A 494 -21.23 -9.32 -11.46
CA ASN A 494 -21.10 -7.87 -11.29
C ASN A 494 -19.64 -7.44 -11.08
N GLY A 495 -19.40 -6.13 -11.19
CA GLY A 495 -18.17 -5.51 -10.69
C GLY A 495 -18.14 -5.47 -9.16
N TYR A 496 -16.96 -5.20 -8.59
CA TYR A 496 -16.79 -4.99 -7.14
C TYR A 496 -16.13 -3.63 -6.89
N SER A 497 -16.40 -3.04 -5.73
CA SER A 497 -15.84 -1.75 -5.30
C SER A 497 -14.45 -1.92 -4.69
N PHE A 498 -13.55 -0.98 -4.96
CA PHE A 498 -12.23 -0.92 -4.35
C PHE A 498 -11.71 0.52 -4.36
N GLU A 499 -10.95 0.89 -3.34
CA GLU A 499 -10.27 2.17 -3.26
C GLU A 499 -8.84 2.04 -3.77
N THR A 500 -8.37 2.96 -4.61
CA THR A 500 -6.98 2.96 -5.09
C THR A 500 -6.16 4.00 -4.34
N ARG A 501 -5.06 3.56 -3.73
CA ARG A 501 -4.12 4.43 -3.02
C ARG A 501 -2.73 4.39 -3.65
N GLN A 502 -1.97 5.47 -3.52
CA GLN A 502 -0.55 5.51 -3.88
C GLN A 502 0.27 6.22 -2.81
N TRP A 503 1.38 5.60 -2.42
CA TRP A 503 2.38 6.14 -1.52
C TRP A 503 3.78 5.75 -1.98
N ASP A 504 4.57 6.74 -2.38
CA ASP A 504 5.95 6.57 -2.81
C ASP A 504 6.78 7.83 -2.51
N ALA A 505 8.10 7.75 -2.77
CA ALA A 505 9.04 8.82 -2.46
C ALA A 505 8.77 10.15 -3.19
N SER A 506 7.97 10.14 -4.26
CA SER A 506 7.59 11.34 -5.01
C SER A 506 6.30 12.00 -4.49
N THR A 507 5.52 11.28 -3.66
CA THR A 507 4.25 11.78 -3.12
C THR A 507 4.46 12.55 -1.81
N ARG A 508 3.74 13.66 -1.60
CA ARG A 508 3.81 14.44 -0.34
C ARG A 508 2.85 13.94 0.75
N GLY A 509 1.98 12.99 0.41
CA GLY A 509 1.05 12.28 1.30
C GLY A 509 0.46 11.09 0.56
N VAL A 510 -0.45 10.34 1.19
CA VAL A 510 -1.11 9.20 0.54
C VAL A 510 -2.10 9.73 -0.49
N GLN A 511 -1.92 9.41 -1.76
CA GLN A 511 -2.84 9.82 -2.81
C GLN A 511 -4.01 8.85 -2.90
N VAL A 512 -5.24 9.35 -2.91
CA VAL A 512 -6.44 8.55 -3.18
C VAL A 512 -6.87 8.79 -4.62
N LEU A 513 -6.67 7.78 -5.48
CA LEU A 513 -6.81 7.90 -6.93
C LEU A 513 -8.23 7.56 -7.42
N GLY A 514 -9.07 6.97 -6.57
CA GLY A 514 -10.48 6.64 -6.85
C GLY A 514 -11.04 5.65 -5.82
N VAL A 515 -12.37 5.63 -5.68
CA VAL A 515 -13.17 4.73 -4.81
C VAL A 515 -14.25 4.04 -5.63
#